data_AF-A0A1G1MHS3-F1
#
_entry.id   AF-A0A1G1MHS3-F1
#
_cell.length_a   1.000
_cell.length_b   1.000
_cell.length_c   1.000
_cell.angle_alpha   90.00
_cell.angle_beta   90.00
_cell.angle_gamma   90.00
#
_symmetry.space_group_name_H-M   'P 1'
#
loop_
_entity.id
_entity.type
_entity.pdbx_description
1 polymer ?
#
loop_
_entity_poly.entity_id
_entity_poly.type
_entity_poly.pdbx_seq_one_letter_code
_entity_poly.pdbx_strand_id
1 'polypeptide(L)'
;MLAAFLALRSLIRWLPLSVAQACGRLLGYLGYALLGPYRRLTLAHLHLALGPRASRATCARVARGVFVNLAKSFLEWLVMDRLSPEALRRRVDVYGVHYLREALANGRGVIALSAHFGNWELLAMTLAGLGFQGGVLARRLRYPEFEPFLVGMRARKGVTTYARGSVKEVARLLRENRIIGMMPDQDLDSLDGVFVDFFDRPAYTPVGPAALSLMTGAMILPCFLVRDGRRFRLVIEEPVTVARRGDRAKDLVAITDAWSRVVESYIRRYPDHWVWMHRRWKTQPSVPSTKHQALSTQLSVPRVPQAAVSSFLFTLTAYCLVLSAVLGCAKSSPPSPPQATAASSTTPSTEAPQRMDRFTMVGYSPAGAKEWDLEGHGAVAEGAVVTIQQPHAIGYDRERTSDITASLAHVNQQTHDIRLEHEVTIHTSDGLWVMAPQLYWLSDRDEMQTDEPVRIETDHMLIRGRGAVAHAQVKTAIVERDIELVMNPSDGEVAGQPPAHVTITCEGPLVFEYEKGIATFHTNVHVNDHQGDLYSDTLIAYVDQKTHTIRYADAIGRVRIVQGPHTAHGDHAVYEPALAKVTLLGSPYLVLYPEDSQPAVAPHPPTVEATPRPPSEPQQVAVTVP
;
A
#
# COMPACT_ATOMS: atom_id res chain seq x y z
N MET A 1 32.79 -11.54 -19.08
CA MET A 1 31.60 -11.11 -18.31
C MET A 1 30.74 -10.09 -19.07
N LEU A 2 31.29 -8.96 -19.52
CA LEU A 2 30.54 -7.97 -20.32
C LEU A 2 29.92 -8.55 -21.60
N ALA A 3 30.68 -9.31 -22.40
CA ALA A 3 30.18 -9.95 -23.62
C ALA A 3 28.99 -10.89 -23.37
N ALA A 4 29.07 -11.70 -22.29
CA ALA A 4 27.98 -12.56 -21.83
C ALA A 4 26.71 -11.76 -21.46
N PHE A 5 26.87 -10.66 -20.73
CA PHE A 5 25.77 -9.77 -20.40
C PHE A 5 25.15 -9.14 -21.64
N LEU A 6 25.96 -8.68 -22.60
CA LEU A 6 25.47 -8.11 -23.86
C LEU A 6 24.74 -9.15 -24.71
N ALA A 7 25.23 -10.39 -24.77
CA ALA A 7 24.55 -11.49 -25.43
C ALA A 7 23.20 -11.81 -24.76
N LEU A 8 23.18 -11.94 -23.42
CA LEU A 8 21.95 -12.15 -22.65
C LEU A 8 20.93 -11.04 -22.88
N ARG A 9 21.37 -9.78 -22.82
CA ARG A 9 20.53 -8.62 -23.12
C ARG A 9 19.99 -8.66 -24.55
N SER A 10 20.83 -9.05 -25.52
CA SER A 10 20.44 -9.12 -26.92
C SER A 10 19.33 -10.14 -27.18
N LEU A 11 19.28 -11.21 -26.38
CA LEU A 11 18.22 -12.21 -26.38
C LEU A 11 16.99 -11.72 -25.60
N ILE A 12 17.17 -11.32 -24.34
CA ILE A 12 16.07 -11.00 -23.42
C ILE A 12 15.29 -9.75 -23.84
N ARG A 13 15.95 -8.75 -24.44
CA ARG A 13 15.32 -7.47 -24.83
C ARG A 13 14.12 -7.60 -25.78
N TRP A 14 13.95 -8.76 -26.41
CA TRP A 14 12.85 -9.05 -27.34
C TRP A 14 11.69 -9.79 -26.70
N LEU A 15 11.84 -10.24 -25.45
CA LEU A 15 10.77 -10.94 -24.75
C LEU A 15 9.66 -9.96 -24.35
N PRO A 16 8.39 -10.37 -24.44
CA PRO A 16 7.30 -9.67 -23.76
C PRO A 16 7.59 -9.53 -22.26
N LEU A 17 7.21 -8.40 -21.66
CA LEU A 17 7.46 -8.14 -20.24
C LEU A 17 6.97 -9.28 -19.32
N SER A 18 5.80 -9.85 -19.62
CA SER A 18 5.23 -10.98 -18.86
C SER A 18 6.11 -12.23 -18.92
N VAL A 19 6.74 -12.49 -20.06
CA VAL A 19 7.67 -13.61 -20.25
C VAL A 19 8.99 -13.31 -19.52
N ALA A 20 9.51 -12.09 -19.63
CA ALA A 20 10.68 -11.67 -18.85
C ALA A 20 10.44 -11.81 -17.33
N GLN A 21 9.25 -11.45 -16.84
CA GLN A 21 8.86 -11.64 -15.43
C GLN A 21 8.73 -13.11 -15.04
N ALA A 22 8.22 -13.98 -15.92
CA ALA A 22 8.14 -15.42 -15.69
C ALA A 22 9.53 -16.05 -15.61
N CYS A 23 10.41 -15.70 -16.56
CA CYS A 23 11.83 -16.09 -16.52
C CYS A 23 12.51 -15.56 -15.25
N GLY A 24 12.20 -14.33 -14.83
CA GLY A 24 12.74 -13.72 -13.62
C GLY A 24 12.31 -14.47 -12.36
N ARG A 25 11.07 -14.99 -12.33
CA ARG A 25 10.60 -15.85 -11.24
C ARG A 25 11.40 -17.15 -11.16
N LEU A 26 11.57 -17.85 -12.28
CA LEU A 26 12.38 -19.07 -12.32
C LEU A 26 13.82 -18.77 -11.87
N LEU A 27 14.40 -17.71 -12.41
CA LEU A 27 15.75 -17.28 -12.10
C LEU A 27 15.91 -16.91 -10.61
N GLY A 28 14.89 -16.30 -10.01
CA GLY A 28 14.86 -16.02 -8.57
C GLY A 28 14.84 -17.28 -7.71
N TYR A 29 14.06 -18.30 -8.10
CA TYR A 29 14.07 -19.59 -7.40
C TYR A 29 15.43 -20.29 -7.49
N LEU A 30 16.04 -20.28 -8.68
CA LEU A 30 17.40 -20.79 -8.88
C LEU A 30 18.42 -20.01 -8.05
N GLY A 31 18.35 -18.68 -8.06
CA GLY A 31 19.18 -17.82 -7.24
C GLY A 31 19.05 -18.14 -5.74
N TYR A 32 17.84 -18.36 -5.25
CA TYR A 32 17.60 -18.74 -3.86
C TYR A 32 18.22 -20.10 -3.51
N ALA A 33 18.15 -21.07 -4.42
CA ALA A 33 18.74 -22.39 -4.23
C ALA A 33 20.28 -22.36 -4.24
N LEU A 34 20.87 -21.65 -5.21
CA LEU A 34 22.29 -21.71 -5.54
C LEU A 34 23.14 -20.66 -4.79
N LEU A 35 22.60 -19.48 -4.49
CA LEU A 35 23.33 -18.38 -3.87
C LEU A 35 23.26 -18.41 -2.34
N GLY A 36 23.72 -19.52 -1.76
CA GLY A 36 23.65 -19.83 -0.34
C GLY A 36 24.11 -18.71 0.62
N PRO A 37 25.25 -18.02 0.39
CA PRO A 37 25.69 -16.93 1.27
C PRO A 37 24.70 -15.76 1.35
N TYR A 38 24.16 -15.33 0.21
CA TYR A 38 23.15 -14.26 0.17
C TYR A 38 21.84 -14.71 0.80
N ARG A 39 21.43 -15.97 0.59
CA ARG A 39 20.22 -16.53 1.22
C ARG A 39 20.34 -16.49 2.74
N ARG A 40 21.47 -16.95 3.29
CA ARG A 40 21.73 -16.92 4.74
C ARG A 40 21.71 -15.51 5.30
N LEU A 41 22.28 -14.55 4.59
CA LEU A 41 22.29 -13.15 5.00
C LEU A 41 20.87 -12.55 5.01
N THR A 42 20.08 -12.78 3.95
CA THR A 42 18.67 -12.37 3.89
C THR A 42 17.86 -12.96 5.04
N LEU A 43 17.99 -14.26 5.31
CA LEU A 43 17.29 -14.92 6.41
C LEU A 43 17.70 -14.35 7.79
N ALA A 44 18.99 -14.09 8.00
CA ALA A 44 19.48 -13.51 9.24
C ALA A 44 18.90 -12.10 9.48
N HIS A 45 18.91 -11.23 8.46
CA HIS A 45 18.33 -9.89 8.59
C HIS A 45 16.80 -9.91 8.74
N LEU A 46 16.10 -10.80 8.05
CA LEU A 46 14.65 -10.97 8.22
C LEU A 46 14.31 -11.40 9.65
N HIS A 47 15.08 -12.31 10.23
CA HIS A 47 14.87 -12.74 11.62
C HIS A 47 15.17 -11.60 12.61
N LEU A 48 16.21 -10.81 12.36
CA LEU A 48 16.52 -9.62 13.17
C LEU A 48 15.44 -8.55 13.09
N ALA A 49 14.85 -8.33 11.91
CA ALA A 49 13.89 -7.26 11.65
C ALA A 49 12.45 -7.62 12.04
N LEU A 50 12.00 -8.84 11.73
CA LEU A 50 10.63 -9.28 12.03
C LEU A 50 10.46 -9.82 13.46
N GLY A 51 11.58 -9.97 14.19
CA GLY A 51 11.60 -10.38 15.58
C GLY A 51 11.28 -11.86 15.83
N PRO A 52 11.22 -12.27 17.12
CA PRO A 52 11.10 -13.67 17.52
C PRO A 52 9.78 -14.35 17.09
N ARG A 53 8.72 -13.56 16.87
CA ARG A 53 7.39 -14.06 16.47
C ARG A 53 7.35 -14.52 15.01
N ALA A 54 8.33 -14.13 14.18
CA ALA A 54 8.37 -14.55 12.79
C ALA A 54 8.87 -16.00 12.66
N SER A 55 7.98 -16.90 12.23
CA SER A 55 8.33 -18.31 12.02
C SER A 55 9.43 -18.45 10.95
N ARG A 56 10.27 -19.50 11.08
CA ARG A 56 11.29 -19.83 10.08
C ARG A 56 10.69 -20.02 8.68
N ALA A 57 9.47 -20.57 8.60
CA ALA A 57 8.74 -20.74 7.35
C ALA A 57 8.37 -19.40 6.70
N THR A 58 7.90 -18.42 7.49
CA THR A 58 7.62 -17.06 7.03
C THR A 58 8.88 -16.39 6.50
N CYS A 59 9.98 -16.40 7.26
CA CYS A 59 11.26 -15.84 6.80
C CYS A 59 11.75 -16.51 5.50
N ALA A 60 11.61 -17.82 5.37
CA ALA A 60 11.98 -18.54 4.14
C ALA A 60 11.08 -18.20 2.95
N ARG A 61 9.78 -18.01 3.16
CA ARG A 61 8.84 -17.54 2.12
C ARG A 61 9.20 -16.14 1.65
N VAL A 62 9.40 -15.20 2.58
CA VAL A 62 9.80 -13.82 2.27
C VAL A 62 11.15 -13.80 1.56
N ALA A 63 12.16 -14.52 2.07
CA ALA A 63 13.47 -14.60 1.44
C ALA A 63 13.40 -15.13 0.00
N ARG A 64 12.55 -16.13 -0.29
CA ARG A 64 12.31 -16.56 -1.69
C ARG A 64 11.71 -15.44 -2.54
N GLY A 65 10.73 -14.72 -1.99
CA GLY A 65 10.13 -13.54 -2.61
C GLY A 65 11.17 -12.47 -2.97
N VAL A 66 12.10 -12.15 -2.05
CA VAL A 66 13.19 -11.19 -2.29
C VAL A 66 14.01 -11.56 -3.53
N PHE A 67 14.42 -12.82 -3.64
CA PHE A 67 15.21 -13.28 -4.78
C PHE A 67 14.41 -13.25 -6.09
N VAL A 68 13.13 -13.64 -6.03
CA VAL A 68 12.20 -13.55 -7.17
C VAL A 68 12.01 -12.10 -7.63
N ASN A 69 11.78 -11.17 -6.70
CA ASN A 69 11.57 -9.76 -7.03
C ASN A 69 12.82 -9.13 -7.61
N LEU A 70 14.00 -9.41 -7.06
CA LEU A 70 15.26 -8.90 -7.61
C LEU A 70 15.56 -9.44 -9.00
N ALA A 71 15.34 -10.74 -9.22
CA ALA A 71 15.55 -11.35 -10.53
C ALA A 71 14.54 -10.84 -11.57
N LYS A 72 13.28 -10.62 -11.17
CA LYS A 72 12.28 -9.94 -12.01
C LYS A 72 12.74 -8.52 -12.36
N SER A 73 13.05 -7.69 -11.37
CA SER A 73 13.50 -6.30 -11.61
C SER A 73 14.71 -6.26 -12.56
N PHE A 74 15.67 -7.17 -12.41
CA PHE A 74 16.80 -7.28 -13.33
C PHE A 74 16.40 -7.59 -14.77
N LEU A 75 15.58 -8.61 -15.00
CA LEU A 75 15.13 -8.94 -16.36
C LEU A 75 14.23 -7.86 -16.94
N GLU A 76 13.47 -7.18 -16.10
CA GLU A 76 12.71 -6.00 -16.50
C GLU A 76 13.63 -4.94 -17.05
N TRP A 77 14.71 -4.57 -16.34
CA TRP A 77 15.72 -3.59 -16.81
C TRP A 77 16.24 -3.91 -18.23
N LEU A 78 16.42 -5.19 -18.55
CA LEU A 78 16.89 -5.62 -19.88
C LEU A 78 15.85 -5.39 -21.00
N VAL A 79 14.56 -5.35 -20.68
CA VAL A 79 13.47 -5.10 -21.65
C VAL A 79 12.95 -3.65 -21.63
N MET A 80 13.22 -2.87 -20.57
CA MET A 80 12.62 -1.54 -20.37
C MET A 80 12.92 -0.55 -21.50
N ASP A 81 14.09 -0.66 -22.12
CA ASP A 81 14.48 0.21 -23.24
C ASP A 81 13.40 0.24 -24.34
N ARG A 82 12.72 -0.90 -24.58
CA ARG A 82 11.70 -1.04 -25.62
C ARG A 82 10.30 -0.61 -25.21
N LEU A 83 10.03 -0.47 -23.91
CA LEU A 83 8.70 -0.09 -23.46
C LEU A 83 8.46 1.38 -23.82
N SER A 84 7.45 1.65 -24.65
CA SER A 84 7.05 3.03 -24.92
C SER A 84 6.54 3.68 -23.61
N PRO A 85 6.57 5.02 -23.50
CA PRO A 85 5.97 5.72 -22.36
C PRO A 85 4.51 5.28 -22.10
N GLU A 86 3.72 5.07 -23.16
CA GLU A 86 2.33 4.62 -23.07
C GLU A 86 2.25 3.18 -22.56
N ALA A 87 3.14 2.29 -23.02
CA ALA A 87 3.23 0.93 -22.52
C ALA A 87 3.63 0.89 -21.03
N LEU A 88 4.44 1.85 -20.58
CA LEU A 88 4.80 2.02 -19.18
C LEU A 88 3.60 2.50 -18.36
N ARG A 89 2.91 3.55 -18.82
CA ARG A 89 1.71 4.12 -18.18
C ARG A 89 0.61 3.07 -18.00
N ARG A 90 0.36 2.21 -18.99
CA ARG A 90 -0.62 1.10 -18.90
C ARG A 90 -0.28 0.02 -17.86
N ARG A 91 0.92 0.05 -17.27
CA ARG A 91 1.43 -0.99 -16.35
C ARG A 91 1.73 -0.45 -14.95
N VAL A 92 1.71 0.86 -14.77
CA VAL A 92 2.02 1.51 -13.50
C VAL A 92 0.85 2.39 -13.13
N ASP A 93 0.14 1.98 -12.09
CA ASP A 93 -0.89 2.81 -11.47
C ASP A 93 -0.18 3.79 -10.52
N VAL A 94 -0.50 5.09 -10.61
CA VAL A 94 0.25 6.15 -9.92
C VAL A 94 -0.66 6.84 -8.91
N TYR A 95 -0.22 6.85 -7.65
CA TYR A 95 -0.93 7.39 -6.52
C TYR A 95 -0.16 8.55 -5.88
N GLY A 96 -0.86 9.58 -5.41
CA GLY A 96 -0.27 10.71 -4.69
C GLY A 96 0.57 11.67 -5.55
N VAL A 97 0.34 11.67 -6.87
CA VAL A 97 1.08 12.56 -7.80
C VAL A 97 0.86 14.05 -7.50
N HIS A 98 -0.25 14.42 -6.86
CA HIS A 98 -0.54 15.80 -6.46
C HIS A 98 0.48 16.31 -5.44
N TYR A 99 0.90 15.49 -4.45
CA TYR A 99 1.96 15.88 -3.51
C TYR A 99 3.24 16.32 -4.23
N LEU A 100 3.62 15.60 -5.28
CA LEU A 100 4.78 15.94 -6.09
C LEU A 100 4.59 17.26 -6.85
N ARG A 101 3.40 17.49 -7.42
CA ARG A 101 3.08 18.73 -8.14
C ARG A 101 3.05 19.94 -7.19
N GLU A 102 2.41 19.80 -6.04
CA GLU A 102 2.35 20.83 -4.98
C GLU A 102 3.74 21.15 -4.44
N ALA A 103 4.55 20.14 -4.16
CA ALA A 103 5.92 20.33 -3.70
C ALA A 103 6.77 21.07 -4.74
N LEU A 104 6.59 20.79 -6.04
CA LEU A 104 7.23 21.51 -7.13
C LEU A 104 6.67 22.93 -7.34
N ALA A 105 5.40 23.19 -7.03
CA ALA A 105 4.83 24.53 -7.10
C ALA A 105 5.53 25.51 -6.14
N ASN A 106 6.15 25.01 -5.07
CA ASN A 106 6.97 25.82 -4.15
C ASN A 106 8.29 26.33 -4.76
N GLY A 107 8.69 25.89 -5.95
CA GLY A 107 9.87 26.41 -6.67
C GLY A 107 11.22 26.02 -6.05
N ARG A 108 11.26 25.03 -5.15
CA ARG A 108 12.49 24.58 -4.44
C ARG A 108 12.97 23.19 -4.85
N GLY A 109 12.31 22.57 -5.82
CA GLY A 109 12.58 21.20 -6.24
C GLY A 109 12.15 20.18 -5.19
N VAL A 110 12.34 18.90 -5.52
CA VAL A 110 11.90 17.79 -4.67
C VAL A 110 12.98 16.73 -4.54
N ILE A 111 13.18 16.26 -3.31
CA ILE A 111 13.96 15.06 -3.03
C ILE A 111 12.99 13.88 -3.04
N ALA A 112 12.97 13.13 -4.14
CA ALA A 112 12.18 11.90 -4.25
C ALA A 112 12.94 10.77 -3.53
N LEU A 113 12.55 10.51 -2.30
CA LEU A 113 13.21 9.57 -1.40
C LEU A 113 12.61 8.18 -1.55
N SER A 114 13.46 7.18 -1.79
CA SER A 114 13.05 5.78 -1.87
C SER A 114 14.06 4.90 -1.15
N ALA A 115 13.94 3.59 -1.32
CA ALA A 115 14.91 2.60 -0.84
C ALA A 115 15.28 1.65 -1.99
N HIS A 116 16.23 0.73 -1.76
CA HIS A 116 16.47 -0.41 -2.64
C HIS A 116 15.28 -1.39 -2.56
N PHE A 117 14.14 -0.94 -3.06
CA PHE A 117 12.81 -1.50 -2.88
C PHE A 117 12.11 -1.63 -4.23
N GLY A 118 11.51 -2.79 -4.49
CA GLY A 118 10.72 -3.04 -5.69
C GLY A 118 11.54 -2.90 -6.99
N ASN A 119 11.01 -2.16 -7.95
CA ASN A 119 11.74 -1.78 -9.17
C ASN A 119 11.97 -0.27 -9.21
N TRP A 120 12.98 0.20 -8.48
CA TRP A 120 13.31 1.62 -8.35
C TRP A 120 13.78 2.28 -9.66
N GLU A 121 14.31 1.51 -10.62
CA GLU A 121 14.62 2.07 -11.96
C GLU A 121 13.33 2.44 -12.70
N LEU A 122 12.31 1.56 -12.61
CA LEU A 122 10.99 1.82 -13.16
C LEU A 122 10.30 2.99 -12.47
N LEU A 123 10.49 3.18 -11.16
CA LEU A 123 10.01 4.37 -10.45
C LEU A 123 10.53 5.65 -11.12
N ALA A 124 11.84 5.77 -11.29
CA ALA A 124 12.45 6.97 -11.87
C ALA A 124 11.96 7.21 -13.31
N MET A 125 11.84 6.15 -14.11
CA MET A 125 11.32 6.24 -15.48
C MET A 125 9.84 6.61 -15.53
N THR A 126 9.05 6.16 -14.56
CA THR A 126 7.62 6.49 -14.47
C THR A 126 7.46 7.98 -14.19
N LEU A 127 8.21 8.54 -13.23
CA LEU A 127 8.20 9.98 -12.96
C LEU A 127 8.60 10.79 -14.20
N ALA A 128 9.68 10.42 -14.89
CA ALA A 128 10.06 11.07 -16.13
C ALA A 128 8.99 10.95 -17.23
N GLY A 129 8.34 9.78 -17.34
CA GLY A 129 7.24 9.53 -18.27
C GLY A 129 5.95 10.31 -17.95
N LEU A 130 5.80 10.83 -16.74
CA LEU A 130 4.72 11.76 -16.34
C LEU A 130 5.07 13.22 -16.67
N GLY A 131 6.23 13.49 -17.29
CA GLY A 131 6.68 14.84 -17.67
C GLY A 131 7.51 15.55 -16.61
N PHE A 132 7.80 14.89 -15.49
CA PHE A 132 8.61 15.48 -14.43
C PHE A 132 10.10 15.52 -14.80
N GLN A 133 10.73 16.68 -14.62
CA GLN A 133 12.15 16.88 -14.92
C GLN A 133 13.02 16.55 -13.71
N GLY A 134 14.04 15.72 -13.93
CA GLY A 134 14.92 15.32 -12.84
C GLY A 134 15.95 14.27 -13.18
N GLY A 135 16.46 13.65 -12.13
CA GLY A 135 17.41 12.55 -12.23
C GLY A 135 17.63 11.84 -10.91
N VAL A 136 18.59 10.93 -10.90
CA VAL A 136 18.91 10.10 -9.74
C VAL A 136 20.35 10.33 -9.30
N LEU A 137 20.57 10.40 -7.98
CA LEU A 137 21.91 10.47 -7.41
C LEU A 137 22.49 9.07 -7.24
N ALA A 138 23.45 8.71 -8.10
CA ALA A 138 24.05 7.38 -8.12
C ALA A 138 25.53 7.40 -7.75
N ARG A 139 25.98 6.33 -7.09
CA ARG A 139 27.41 6.02 -6.93
C ARG A 139 27.90 5.33 -8.19
N ARG A 140 29.17 5.54 -8.55
CA ARG A 140 29.87 4.71 -9.55
C ARG A 140 29.73 3.22 -9.20
N LEU A 141 29.43 2.41 -10.21
CA LEU A 141 29.30 0.97 -10.03
C LEU A 141 30.65 0.35 -9.69
N ARG A 142 30.63 -0.75 -8.93
CA ARG A 142 31.84 -1.54 -8.65
C ARG A 142 32.47 -2.10 -9.93
N TYR A 143 31.64 -2.38 -10.92
CA TYR A 143 32.00 -2.85 -12.25
C TYR A 143 31.66 -1.75 -13.26
N PRO A 144 32.58 -0.80 -13.52
CA PRO A 144 32.32 0.38 -14.34
C PRO A 144 31.90 0.05 -15.78
N GLU A 145 32.27 -1.13 -16.27
CA GLU A 145 31.93 -1.58 -17.63
C GLU A 145 30.42 -1.72 -17.87
N PHE A 146 29.60 -1.80 -16.82
CA PHE A 146 28.13 -1.83 -16.92
C PHE A 146 27.47 -0.48 -16.72
N GLU A 147 28.22 0.54 -16.33
CA GLU A 147 27.70 1.89 -16.10
C GLU A 147 27.10 2.50 -17.39
N PRO A 148 27.70 2.34 -18.59
CA PRO A 148 27.09 2.81 -19.84
C PRO A 148 25.71 2.19 -20.13
N PHE A 149 25.49 0.94 -19.72
CA PHE A 149 24.18 0.30 -19.87
C PHE A 149 23.13 0.99 -18.99
N LEU A 150 23.41 1.10 -17.69
CA LEU A 150 22.47 1.64 -16.70
C LEU A 150 22.17 3.12 -16.98
N VAL A 151 23.22 3.92 -17.22
CA VAL A 151 23.09 5.35 -17.55
C VAL A 151 22.37 5.53 -18.88
N GLY A 152 22.71 4.75 -19.91
CA GLY A 152 22.06 4.82 -21.22
C GLY A 152 20.58 4.41 -21.17
N MET A 153 20.22 3.42 -20.36
CA MET A 153 18.84 2.99 -20.14
C MET A 153 18.00 4.11 -19.50
N ARG A 154 18.54 4.76 -18.45
CA ARG A 154 17.91 5.92 -17.80
C ARG A 154 17.77 7.10 -18.75
N ALA A 155 18.83 7.46 -19.46
CA ALA A 155 18.84 8.61 -20.38
C ALA A 155 17.81 8.45 -21.50
N ARG A 156 17.65 7.25 -22.08
CA ARG A 156 16.60 6.95 -23.07
C ARG A 156 15.18 7.13 -22.55
N LYS A 157 14.99 7.19 -21.23
CA LYS A 157 13.71 7.43 -20.57
C LYS A 157 13.64 8.80 -19.89
N GLY A 158 14.52 9.73 -20.25
CA GLY A 158 14.53 11.09 -19.72
C GLY A 158 15.08 11.21 -18.29
N VAL A 159 15.67 10.16 -17.73
CA VAL A 159 16.24 10.16 -16.38
C VAL A 159 17.74 10.47 -16.45
N THR A 160 18.15 11.61 -15.89
CA THR A 160 19.57 11.97 -15.81
C THR A 160 20.23 11.26 -14.63
N THR A 161 21.48 10.79 -14.76
CA THR A 161 22.23 10.20 -13.64
C THR A 161 23.30 11.20 -13.17
N TYR A 162 23.23 11.59 -11.91
CA TYR A 162 24.19 12.49 -11.28
C TYR A 162 25.12 11.69 -10.36
N ALA A 163 26.42 12.02 -10.38
CA ALA A 163 27.41 11.36 -9.54
C ALA A 163 27.30 11.84 -8.09
N ARG A 164 27.39 10.91 -7.13
CA ARG A 164 27.26 11.17 -5.68
C ARG A 164 28.22 12.25 -5.11
N GLY A 165 29.31 12.58 -5.81
CA GLY A 165 30.32 13.56 -5.36
C GLY A 165 29.95 15.04 -5.55
N SER A 166 28.82 15.36 -6.19
CA SER A 166 28.49 16.74 -6.55
C SER A 166 27.35 17.34 -5.70
N VAL A 167 27.50 17.40 -4.38
CA VAL A 167 26.51 18.02 -3.47
C VAL A 167 26.10 19.43 -3.94
N LYS A 168 27.06 20.21 -4.44
CA LYS A 168 26.80 21.54 -5.03
C LYS A 168 25.92 21.48 -6.29
N GLU A 169 26.14 20.49 -7.15
CA GLU A 169 25.34 20.29 -8.36
C GLU A 169 23.92 19.83 -8.02
N VAL A 170 23.78 18.87 -7.08
CA VAL A 170 22.46 18.44 -6.59
C VAL A 170 21.70 19.61 -5.98
N ALA A 171 22.36 20.43 -5.15
CA ALA A 171 21.74 21.62 -4.58
C ALA A 171 21.35 22.65 -5.64
N ARG A 172 22.15 22.82 -6.71
CA ARG A 172 21.80 23.66 -7.86
C ARG A 172 20.53 23.14 -8.56
N LEU A 173 20.48 21.84 -8.85
CA LEU A 173 19.34 21.23 -9.55
C LEU A 173 18.04 21.34 -8.74
N LEU A 174 18.09 21.17 -7.42
CA LEU A 174 16.94 21.41 -6.55
C LEU A 174 16.47 22.86 -6.63
N ARG A 175 17.39 23.84 -6.58
CA ARG A 175 17.05 25.27 -6.76
C ARG A 175 16.51 25.60 -8.15
N GLU A 176 16.81 24.80 -9.17
CA GLU A 176 16.21 24.85 -10.51
C GLU A 176 14.86 24.13 -10.59
N ASN A 177 14.25 23.83 -9.44
CA ASN A 177 12.97 23.16 -9.31
C ASN A 177 12.91 21.76 -9.93
N ARG A 178 14.02 21.01 -9.90
CA ARG A 178 14.08 19.63 -10.42
C ARG A 178 13.86 18.59 -9.33
N ILE A 179 13.49 17.38 -9.74
CA ILE A 179 13.40 16.20 -8.87
C ILE A 179 14.75 15.47 -8.81
N ILE A 180 15.21 15.15 -7.60
CA ILE A 180 16.38 14.31 -7.38
C ILE A 180 15.98 13.06 -6.60
N GLY A 181 16.06 11.91 -7.27
CA GLY A 181 15.85 10.59 -6.68
C GLY A 181 17.02 10.16 -5.79
N MET A 182 16.75 9.77 -4.55
CA MET A 182 17.73 9.32 -3.57
C MET A 182 17.32 8.03 -2.87
N MET A 183 18.27 7.13 -2.66
CA MET A 183 18.08 5.86 -1.92
C MET A 183 19.10 5.77 -0.77
N PRO A 184 18.79 6.36 0.40
CA PRO A 184 19.68 6.46 1.55
C PRO A 184 19.58 5.27 2.53
N ASP A 185 18.92 4.19 2.17
CA ASP A 185 18.58 3.05 3.04
C ASP A 185 19.77 2.11 3.38
N GLN A 186 20.99 2.44 2.94
CA GLN A 186 22.17 1.60 3.12
C GLN A 186 23.21 2.24 4.05
N ASP A 187 23.76 1.43 4.95
CA ASP A 187 24.91 1.76 5.78
C ASP A 187 26.20 1.74 4.95
N LEU A 188 26.81 2.92 4.76
CA LEU A 188 27.95 3.15 3.88
C LEU A 188 29.04 3.91 4.62
N ASP A 189 30.23 3.30 4.76
CA ASP A 189 31.33 3.85 5.58
C ASP A 189 31.91 5.15 5.01
N SER A 190 31.63 5.42 3.73
CA SER A 190 32.13 6.60 3.01
C SER A 190 31.24 7.82 3.15
N LEU A 191 30.14 7.76 3.92
CA LEU A 191 29.18 8.83 4.05
C LEU A 191 28.95 9.15 5.52
N ASP A 192 28.85 10.44 5.82
CA ASP A 192 28.36 10.88 7.11
C ASP A 192 26.90 10.46 7.31
N GLY A 193 26.64 9.95 8.50
CA GLY A 193 25.35 9.45 8.92
C GLY A 193 25.15 9.65 10.41
N VAL A 194 23.92 9.42 10.84
CA VAL A 194 23.47 9.46 12.24
C VAL A 194 22.81 8.14 12.60
N PHE A 195 22.80 7.80 13.88
CA PHE A 195 22.03 6.66 14.35
C PHE A 195 20.56 7.07 14.50
N VAL A 196 19.68 6.31 13.85
CA VAL A 196 18.22 6.39 13.99
C VAL A 196 17.68 4.98 14.20
N ASP A 197 16.47 4.87 14.72
CA ASP A 197 15.84 3.57 14.89
C ASP A 197 15.39 3.02 13.54
N PHE A 198 15.70 1.75 13.29
CA PHE A 198 15.28 1.03 12.11
C PHE A 198 15.06 -0.46 12.45
N PHE A 199 13.81 -0.88 12.46
CA PHE A 199 13.32 -2.14 13.04
C PHE A 199 13.71 -2.30 14.50
N ASP A 200 13.39 -1.29 15.30
CA ASP A 200 13.62 -1.27 16.77
C ASP A 200 15.10 -1.43 17.15
N ARG A 201 16.00 -1.04 16.24
CA ARG A 201 17.45 -1.17 16.38
C ARG A 201 18.17 0.07 15.86
N PRO A 202 19.23 0.54 16.53
CA PRO A 202 20.05 1.63 16.01
C PRO A 202 20.69 1.26 14.67
N ALA A 203 20.46 2.07 13.64
CA ALA A 203 21.06 1.90 12.33
C ALA A 203 21.78 3.19 11.89
N TYR A 204 23.04 3.06 11.46
CA TYR A 204 23.81 4.19 10.94
C TYR A 204 23.28 4.61 9.57
N THR A 205 22.79 5.83 9.46
CA THR A 205 21.90 6.25 8.36
C THR A 205 22.41 7.54 7.71
N PRO A 206 22.68 7.54 6.40
CA PRO A 206 23.18 8.72 5.69
C PRO A 206 22.25 9.94 5.83
N VAL A 207 22.82 11.10 6.18
CA VAL A 207 22.06 12.35 6.38
C VAL A 207 21.84 13.16 5.10
N GLY A 208 22.32 12.67 3.94
CA GLY A 208 22.29 13.39 2.67
C GLY A 208 20.94 14.04 2.31
N PRO A 209 19.80 13.31 2.36
CA PRO A 209 18.49 13.89 2.10
C PRO A 209 18.13 15.03 3.07
N ALA A 210 18.34 14.82 4.37
CA ALA A 210 18.08 15.82 5.41
C ALA A 210 18.93 17.08 5.23
N ALA A 211 20.22 16.89 4.94
CA ALA A 211 21.16 17.98 4.70
C ALA A 211 20.80 18.80 3.45
N LEU A 212 20.41 18.15 2.35
CA LEU A 212 19.98 18.81 1.13
C LEU A 212 18.67 19.58 1.32
N SER A 213 17.70 18.97 2.01
CA SER A 213 16.43 19.64 2.34
C SER A 213 16.67 20.91 3.16
N LEU A 214 17.46 20.82 4.24
CA LEU A 214 17.84 21.98 5.06
C LEU A 214 18.59 23.08 4.28
N MET A 215 19.38 22.70 3.28
CA MET A 215 20.24 23.63 2.55
C MET A 215 19.55 24.30 1.35
N THR A 216 18.49 23.69 0.82
CA THR A 216 17.80 24.15 -0.40
C THR A 216 16.34 24.55 -0.17
N GLY A 217 15.73 24.09 0.91
CA GLY A 217 14.28 24.21 1.14
C GLY A 217 13.46 23.17 0.38
N ALA A 218 14.11 22.23 -0.35
CA ALA A 218 13.42 21.16 -1.05
C ALA A 218 12.68 20.24 -0.05
N MET A 219 11.45 19.87 -0.41
CA MET A 219 10.67 18.89 0.33
C MET A 219 11.19 17.47 0.05
N ILE A 220 11.11 16.60 1.06
CA ILE A 220 11.43 15.17 0.93
C ILE A 220 10.11 14.43 0.76
N LEU A 221 9.87 13.84 -0.40
CA LEU A 221 8.67 13.04 -0.67
C LEU A 221 9.06 11.57 -0.77
N PRO A 222 8.51 10.70 0.10
CA PRO A 222 8.68 9.26 -0.03
C PRO A 222 7.99 8.76 -1.31
N CYS A 223 8.72 8.03 -2.14
CA CYS A 223 8.24 7.45 -3.39
C CYS A 223 8.61 5.96 -3.43
N PHE A 224 7.63 5.08 -3.57
CA PHE A 224 7.86 3.63 -3.63
C PHE A 224 7.12 3.00 -4.80
N LEU A 225 7.77 2.03 -5.45
CA LEU A 225 7.15 1.25 -6.50
C LEU A 225 6.93 -0.18 -6.00
N VAL A 226 5.67 -0.50 -5.73
CA VAL A 226 5.22 -1.82 -5.30
C VAL A 226 4.88 -2.65 -6.52
N ARG A 227 5.28 -3.93 -6.53
CA ARG A 227 4.90 -4.87 -7.58
C ARG A 227 3.58 -5.53 -7.22
N ASP A 228 2.62 -5.47 -8.12
CA ASP A 228 1.29 -6.05 -7.95
C ASP A 228 0.99 -7.04 -9.08
N GLY A 229 1.36 -8.31 -8.85
CA GLY A 229 1.31 -9.35 -9.87
C GLY A 229 2.19 -9.04 -11.10
N ARG A 230 1.54 -8.64 -12.20
CA ARG A 230 2.18 -8.22 -13.48
C ARG A 230 2.24 -6.70 -13.66
N ARG A 231 1.52 -5.95 -12.83
CA ARG A 231 1.48 -4.48 -12.81
C ARG A 231 2.36 -3.95 -11.68
N PHE A 232 2.43 -2.62 -11.59
CA PHE A 232 3.11 -1.90 -10.53
C PHE A 232 2.21 -0.80 -9.98
N ARG A 233 2.40 -0.46 -8.72
CA ARG A 233 1.83 0.73 -8.09
C ARG A 233 2.95 1.66 -7.66
N LEU A 234 2.99 2.86 -8.21
CA LEU A 234 3.81 3.95 -7.73
C LEU A 234 3.03 4.70 -6.67
N VAL A 235 3.51 4.71 -5.44
CA VAL A 235 2.95 5.48 -4.34
C VAL A 235 3.90 6.63 -4.03
N ILE A 236 3.38 7.85 -4.13
CA ILE A 236 4.04 9.08 -3.71
C ILE A 236 3.31 9.53 -2.45
N GLU A 237 4.03 9.56 -1.33
CA GLU A 237 3.50 9.98 -0.04
C GLU A 237 3.58 11.50 0.12
N GLU A 238 2.87 12.00 1.12
CA GLU A 238 2.99 13.38 1.56
C GLU A 238 4.44 13.74 1.96
N PRO A 239 4.81 15.03 1.91
CA PRO A 239 6.14 15.47 2.33
C PRO A 239 6.47 15.07 3.77
N VAL A 240 7.69 14.59 4.01
CA VAL A 240 8.17 14.35 5.37
C VAL A 240 8.30 15.68 6.11
N THR A 241 7.39 15.95 7.05
CA THR A 241 7.38 17.14 7.88
C THR A 241 7.89 16.85 9.29
N VAL A 242 8.82 17.67 9.77
CA VAL A 242 9.28 17.67 11.16
C VAL A 242 9.41 19.11 11.66
N ALA A 243 8.95 19.34 12.89
CA ALA A 243 9.08 20.65 13.54
C ALA A 243 10.57 21.03 13.68
N ARG A 244 10.94 22.18 13.12
CA ARG A 244 12.30 22.72 13.20
C ARG A 244 12.61 23.12 14.63
N ARG A 245 13.74 22.68 15.15
CA ARG A 245 14.18 22.96 16.53
C ARG A 245 15.21 24.09 16.60
N GLY A 246 15.60 24.66 15.45
CA GLY A 246 16.58 25.75 15.36
C GLY A 246 18.03 25.30 15.52
N ASP A 247 18.26 24.02 15.80
CA ASP A 247 19.58 23.39 15.90
C ASP A 247 19.77 22.43 14.72
N ARG A 248 20.71 22.77 13.84
CA ARG A 248 20.99 22.02 12.61
C ARG A 248 21.30 20.54 12.87
N ALA A 249 22.03 20.21 13.93
CA ALA A 249 22.40 18.83 14.22
C ALA A 249 21.18 18.03 14.68
N LYS A 250 20.34 18.61 15.54
CA LYS A 250 19.09 17.99 15.98
C LYS A 250 18.07 17.85 14.84
N ASP A 251 17.98 18.86 13.97
CA ASP A 251 17.09 18.82 12.81
C ASP A 251 17.52 17.74 11.81
N LEU A 252 18.84 17.56 11.58
CA LEU A 252 19.34 16.47 10.74
C LEU A 252 18.90 15.10 11.25
N VAL A 253 19.04 14.85 12.56
CA VAL A 253 18.60 13.60 13.18
C VAL A 253 17.10 13.43 13.07
N ALA A 254 16.31 14.45 13.41
CA ALA A 254 14.84 14.38 13.38
C ALA A 254 14.29 14.10 11.99
N ILE A 255 14.79 14.80 10.95
CA ILE A 255 14.39 14.53 9.56
C ILE A 255 14.80 13.12 9.15
N THR A 256 16.01 12.70 9.54
CA THR A 256 16.55 11.38 9.18
C THR A 256 15.74 10.25 9.79
N ASP A 257 15.36 10.39 11.06
CA ASP A 257 14.49 9.45 11.75
C ASP A 257 13.11 9.39 11.09
N ALA A 258 12.51 10.55 10.80
CA ALA A 258 11.18 10.65 10.22
C ALA A 258 11.09 9.94 8.85
N TRP A 259 12.01 10.21 7.91
CA TRP A 259 11.97 9.51 6.63
C TRP A 259 12.36 8.03 6.76
N SER A 260 13.24 7.69 7.71
CA SER A 260 13.66 6.30 7.95
C SER A 260 12.47 5.45 8.42
N ARG A 261 11.60 5.99 9.27
CA ARG A 261 10.34 5.35 9.69
C ARG A 261 9.40 5.07 8.53
N VAL A 262 9.29 5.98 7.56
CA VAL A 262 8.50 5.74 6.34
C VAL A 262 9.10 4.62 5.51
N VAL A 263 10.43 4.59 5.32
CA VAL A 263 11.09 3.48 4.63
C VAL A 263 10.84 2.16 5.35
N GLU A 264 10.94 2.15 6.68
CA GLU A 264 10.66 0.98 7.51
C GLU A 264 9.22 0.48 7.35
N SER A 265 8.22 1.37 7.38
CA SER A 265 6.81 0.99 7.25
C SER A 265 6.52 0.29 5.91
N TYR A 266 7.12 0.79 4.82
CA TYR A 266 7.03 0.16 3.50
C TYR A 266 7.68 -1.22 3.46
N ILE A 267 8.84 -1.38 4.10
CA ILE A 267 9.52 -2.67 4.18
C ILE A 267 8.73 -3.65 5.05
N ARG A 268 8.10 -3.19 6.14
CA ARG A 268 7.21 -4.03 6.97
C ARG A 268 5.99 -4.51 6.18
N ARG A 269 5.37 -3.64 5.37
CA ARG A 269 4.22 -3.98 4.52
C ARG A 269 4.58 -4.91 3.36
N TYR A 270 5.75 -4.71 2.76
CA TYR A 270 6.21 -5.47 1.59
C TYR A 270 7.63 -6.03 1.82
N PRO A 271 7.80 -6.98 2.75
CA PRO A 271 9.13 -7.40 3.19
C PRO A 271 9.90 -8.17 2.12
N ASP A 272 9.25 -8.65 1.06
CA ASP A 272 9.91 -9.31 -0.07
C ASP A 272 10.38 -8.33 -1.16
N HIS A 273 10.15 -7.03 -1.01
CA HIS A 273 10.51 -6.02 -2.01
C HIS A 273 11.86 -5.35 -1.74
N TRP A 274 12.37 -5.41 -0.51
CA TRP A 274 13.61 -4.74 -0.12
C TRP A 274 14.85 -5.63 -0.29
N VAL A 275 16.00 -5.02 -0.61
CA VAL A 275 17.28 -5.72 -0.71
C VAL A 275 17.85 -6.02 0.67
N TRP A 276 17.43 -7.14 1.26
CA TRP A 276 17.94 -7.65 2.54
C TRP A 276 19.40 -8.12 2.52
N MET A 277 20.04 -8.16 1.36
CA MET A 277 21.43 -8.62 1.23
C MET A 277 22.45 -7.54 1.64
N HIS A 278 22.03 -6.31 1.91
CA HIS A 278 22.91 -5.28 2.46
C HIS A 278 23.02 -5.43 3.98
N ARG A 279 24.24 -5.27 4.52
CA ARG A 279 24.50 -5.32 5.96
C ARG A 279 24.10 -4.00 6.61
N ARG A 280 22.79 -3.81 6.80
CA ARG A 280 22.18 -2.56 7.27
C ARG A 280 22.65 -2.10 8.66
N TRP A 281 22.94 -3.05 9.55
CA TRP A 281 23.37 -2.80 10.94
C TRP A 281 24.85 -3.14 11.18
N LYS A 282 25.72 -2.98 10.18
CA LYS A 282 27.16 -3.30 10.36
C LYS A 282 27.85 -2.30 11.29
N THR A 283 27.48 -1.02 11.20
CA THR A 283 28.03 0.06 12.01
C THR A 283 27.23 0.10 13.30
N GLN A 284 27.93 0.00 14.43
CA GLN A 284 27.34 -0.04 15.76
C GLN A 284 27.71 1.24 16.53
N PRO A 285 26.82 1.77 17.39
CA PRO A 285 27.17 2.90 18.26
C PRO A 285 28.40 2.57 19.11
N SER A 286 29.37 3.47 19.20
CA SER A 286 30.47 3.35 20.16
C SER A 286 29.91 3.57 21.57
N VAL A 287 29.81 2.51 22.37
CA VAL A 287 29.23 2.55 23.73
C VAL A 287 30.26 3.11 24.73
N PRO A 288 29.93 4.10 25.59
CA PRO A 288 30.27 4.05 27.00
C PRO A 288 29.18 3.25 27.74
N SER A 289 29.56 2.23 28.50
CA SER A 289 28.69 1.27 29.20
C SER A 289 27.45 1.92 29.83
N THR A 290 26.23 1.36 29.78
CA THR A 290 25.79 0.17 30.53
C THR A 290 24.34 -0.18 30.11
N LYS A 291 23.94 -1.46 30.19
CA LYS A 291 22.56 -2.02 30.10
C LYS A 291 21.99 -2.53 28.76
N HIS A 292 22.78 -3.05 27.83
CA HIS A 292 22.24 -4.02 26.85
C HIS A 292 23.28 -5.10 26.52
N GLN A 293 23.59 -5.93 27.51
CA GLN A 293 24.51 -7.06 27.36
C GLN A 293 23.84 -8.37 27.81
N ALA A 294 22.76 -8.74 27.14
CA ALA A 294 22.19 -10.08 27.19
C ALA A 294 21.32 -10.29 25.96
N LEU A 295 21.93 -10.56 24.80
CA LEU A 295 21.31 -11.19 23.60
C LEU A 295 22.24 -11.26 22.37
N SER A 296 23.47 -10.72 22.42
CA SER A 296 24.36 -10.66 21.25
C SER A 296 25.28 -11.87 21.06
N THR A 297 25.31 -12.84 21.96
CA THR A 297 26.05 -14.09 21.78
C THR A 297 25.17 -15.14 21.15
N GLN A 298 25.08 -15.12 19.81
CA GLN A 298 24.96 -16.27 18.89
C GLN A 298 24.29 -15.83 17.58
N LEU A 299 25.09 -15.40 16.61
CA LEU A 299 24.88 -15.58 15.16
C LEU A 299 26.04 -14.88 14.43
N SER A 300 27.12 -15.62 14.21
CA SER A 300 28.24 -15.20 13.37
C SER A 300 27.77 -15.08 11.92
N VAL A 301 27.37 -13.88 11.50
CA VAL A 301 26.93 -13.59 10.14
C VAL A 301 28.13 -13.72 9.17
N PRO A 302 28.10 -14.63 8.18
CA PRO A 302 29.24 -14.87 7.29
C PRO A 302 29.62 -13.61 6.49
N ARG A 303 30.93 -13.29 6.43
CA ARG A 303 31.51 -12.16 5.68
C ARG A 303 31.30 -12.37 4.17
N VAL A 304 30.34 -11.64 3.59
CA VAL A 304 30.15 -11.52 2.13
C VAL A 304 30.58 -10.10 1.72
N PRO A 305 31.44 -9.91 0.71
CA PRO A 305 31.90 -8.59 0.28
C PRO A 305 30.74 -7.68 -0.18
N GLN A 306 30.80 -6.41 0.22
CA GLN A 306 29.67 -5.51 0.44
C GLN A 306 29.03 -4.86 -0.81
N ALA A 307 29.14 -5.47 -1.98
CA ALA A 307 28.52 -4.97 -3.21
C ALA A 307 27.33 -5.83 -3.63
N ALA A 308 26.34 -5.96 -2.74
CA ALA A 308 25.34 -7.03 -2.78
C ALA A 308 24.42 -6.97 -4.02
N VAL A 309 23.99 -5.80 -4.48
CA VAL A 309 23.08 -5.69 -5.64
C VAL A 309 23.80 -5.99 -6.94
N SER A 310 24.94 -5.35 -7.18
CA SER A 310 25.72 -5.57 -8.41
C SER A 310 26.25 -6.99 -8.48
N SER A 311 26.86 -7.50 -7.39
CA SER A 311 27.46 -8.84 -7.39
C SER A 311 26.39 -9.94 -7.53
N PHE A 312 25.22 -9.80 -6.90
CA PHE A 312 24.11 -10.75 -7.02
C PHE A 312 23.59 -10.87 -8.46
N LEU A 313 23.38 -9.75 -9.14
CA LEU A 313 22.90 -9.71 -10.53
C LEU A 313 23.94 -10.27 -11.53
N PHE A 314 25.22 -10.05 -11.26
CA PHE A 314 26.30 -10.55 -12.11
C PHE A 314 26.65 -12.03 -11.87
N THR A 315 26.61 -12.52 -10.62
CA THR A 315 26.77 -13.96 -10.33
C THR A 315 25.63 -14.78 -10.94
N LEU A 316 24.42 -14.23 -10.95
CA LEU A 316 23.24 -14.85 -11.57
C LEU A 316 23.38 -14.94 -13.10
N THR A 317 23.93 -13.90 -13.74
CA THR A 317 24.27 -13.89 -15.18
C THR A 317 25.35 -14.93 -15.52
N ALA A 318 26.34 -15.13 -14.64
CA ALA A 318 27.38 -16.16 -14.82
C ALA A 318 26.83 -17.59 -14.65
N TYR A 319 25.87 -17.80 -13.74
CA TYR A 319 25.22 -19.10 -13.53
C TYR A 319 24.24 -19.47 -14.65
N CYS A 320 23.57 -18.49 -15.28
CA CYS A 320 22.70 -18.74 -16.44
C CYS A 320 23.44 -19.37 -17.63
N LEU A 321 24.74 -19.12 -17.80
CA LEU A 321 25.56 -19.71 -18.87
C LEU A 321 26.01 -21.14 -18.58
N VAL A 322 26.10 -21.52 -17.30
CA VAL A 322 26.45 -22.89 -16.90
C VAL A 322 25.24 -23.82 -17.00
N LEU A 323 24.02 -23.30 -16.83
CA LEU A 323 22.79 -24.08 -16.98
C LEU A 323 22.40 -24.41 -18.44
N SER A 324 22.99 -23.74 -19.43
CA SER A 324 22.86 -24.14 -20.85
C SER A 324 23.63 -25.43 -21.20
N ALA A 325 24.41 -26.00 -20.28
CA ALA A 325 25.28 -27.15 -20.54
C ALA A 325 24.89 -28.46 -19.83
N VAL A 326 23.82 -28.51 -19.02
CA VAL A 326 23.56 -29.67 -18.11
C VAL A 326 22.12 -30.22 -18.16
N LEU A 327 21.29 -29.86 -19.14
CA LEU A 327 19.95 -30.45 -19.28
C LEU A 327 19.97 -31.67 -20.21
N GLY A 328 20.34 -32.80 -19.63
CA GLY A 328 20.19 -34.13 -20.21
C GLY A 328 19.68 -35.14 -19.17
N CYS A 329 18.54 -35.75 -19.48
CA CYS A 329 17.87 -36.89 -18.84
C CYS A 329 16.88 -36.66 -17.68
N ALA A 330 15.82 -37.47 -17.74
CA ALA A 330 14.49 -37.29 -17.16
C ALA A 330 14.02 -38.55 -16.39
N LYS A 331 12.79 -38.46 -15.84
CA LYS A 331 11.86 -39.49 -15.27
C LYS A 331 11.95 -39.66 -13.73
N SER A 332 10.89 -39.88 -12.93
CA SER A 332 9.42 -39.94 -13.09
C SER A 332 8.72 -40.13 -11.72
N SER A 333 7.64 -39.39 -11.45
CA SER A 333 6.33 -39.70 -10.79
C SER A 333 6.15 -40.31 -9.35
N PRO A 334 4.97 -40.10 -8.70
CA PRO A 334 4.72 -40.10 -7.23
C PRO A 334 3.85 -41.29 -6.72
N PRO A 335 3.39 -41.32 -5.43
CA PRO A 335 1.96 -41.02 -5.11
C PRO A 335 1.65 -40.44 -3.69
N SER A 336 0.33 -40.23 -3.42
CA SER A 336 -0.34 -39.43 -2.37
C SER A 336 -0.91 -40.25 -1.15
N PRO A 337 -1.78 -39.73 -0.23
CA PRO A 337 -1.76 -40.02 1.23
C PRO A 337 -2.98 -40.84 1.76
N PRO A 338 -3.12 -41.01 3.09
CA PRO A 338 -4.44 -40.93 3.75
C PRO A 338 -4.39 -40.13 5.09
N GLN A 339 -5.30 -39.17 5.32
CA GLN A 339 -6.65 -39.23 5.92
C GLN A 339 -6.71 -39.21 7.45
N ALA A 340 -7.65 -38.39 7.92
CA ALA A 340 -7.94 -38.02 9.30
C ALA A 340 -8.87 -39.02 9.99
N THR A 341 -8.83 -39.04 11.32
CA THR A 341 -9.88 -39.62 12.19
C THR A 341 -10.26 -38.61 13.27
N ALA A 342 -11.57 -38.47 13.45
CA ALA A 342 -12.24 -37.48 14.27
C ALA A 342 -12.45 -37.90 15.73
N ALA A 343 -12.59 -36.86 16.56
CA ALA A 343 -13.49 -36.66 17.71
C ALA A 343 -13.68 -37.74 18.78
N SER A 344 -13.53 -37.32 20.05
CA SER A 344 -14.35 -37.80 21.17
C SER A 344 -14.90 -36.58 21.93
N SER A 345 -16.22 -36.43 21.91
CA SER A 345 -17.01 -35.46 22.65
C SER A 345 -17.29 -35.94 24.07
N THR A 346 -16.99 -35.11 25.06
CA THR A 346 -17.49 -35.25 26.44
C THR A 346 -18.60 -34.23 26.67
N THR A 347 -19.76 -34.72 27.11
CA THR A 347 -20.98 -33.98 27.45
C THR A 347 -20.78 -33.15 28.73
N PRO A 348 -21.18 -31.86 28.80
CA PRO A 348 -21.29 -31.15 30.07
C PRO A 348 -22.67 -31.34 30.72
N SER A 349 -22.66 -31.54 32.03
CA SER A 349 -23.80 -31.62 32.93
C SER A 349 -24.56 -30.30 33.05
N THR A 350 -25.89 -30.38 33.07
CA THR A 350 -26.82 -29.26 33.21
C THR A 350 -26.85 -28.75 34.66
N GLU A 351 -26.05 -27.73 34.98
CA GLU A 351 -26.23 -26.91 36.19
C GLU A 351 -27.39 -25.93 35.98
N ALA A 352 -28.11 -25.61 37.05
CA ALA A 352 -29.19 -24.63 37.02
C ALA A 352 -28.66 -23.23 36.65
N PRO A 353 -29.38 -22.43 35.84
CA PRO A 353 -28.90 -21.15 35.35
C PRO A 353 -28.64 -20.18 36.51
N GLN A 354 -27.42 -19.68 36.58
CA GLN A 354 -27.01 -18.67 37.56
C GLN A 354 -27.39 -17.28 37.02
N ARG A 355 -28.05 -16.46 37.86
CA ARG A 355 -28.59 -15.15 37.47
C ARG A 355 -28.03 -14.03 38.34
N MET A 356 -27.65 -12.91 37.71
CA MET A 356 -27.32 -11.63 38.35
C MET A 356 -28.23 -10.54 37.79
N ASP A 357 -28.73 -9.62 38.62
CA ASP A 357 -29.72 -8.61 38.20
C ASP A 357 -29.11 -7.27 37.76
N ARG A 358 -27.95 -6.86 38.29
CA ARG A 358 -27.18 -5.71 37.78
C ARG A 358 -25.72 -5.87 38.16
N PHE A 359 -24.80 -5.49 37.27
CA PHE A 359 -23.37 -5.56 37.53
C PHE A 359 -22.59 -4.51 36.75
N THR A 360 -21.38 -4.26 37.23
CA THR A 360 -20.35 -3.48 36.56
C THR A 360 -19.05 -4.27 36.64
N MET A 361 -18.35 -4.38 35.52
CA MET A 361 -17.05 -5.01 35.38
C MET A 361 -16.07 -4.02 34.77
N VAL A 362 -14.82 -4.08 35.22
CA VAL A 362 -13.76 -3.21 34.74
C VAL A 362 -12.53 -4.04 34.43
N GLY A 363 -12.00 -3.88 33.22
CA GLY A 363 -10.74 -4.48 32.79
C GLY A 363 -9.58 -3.50 32.93
N TYR A 364 -8.44 -4.01 33.42
CA TYR A 364 -7.20 -3.26 33.48
C TYR A 364 -6.10 -4.02 32.74
N SER A 365 -5.29 -3.27 31.99
CA SER A 365 -4.03 -3.75 31.41
C SER A 365 -3.07 -4.28 32.49
N PRO A 366 -2.09 -5.13 32.13
CA PRO A 366 -1.01 -5.52 33.04
C PRO A 366 -0.20 -4.34 33.60
N ALA A 367 -0.26 -3.18 32.94
CA ALA A 367 0.38 -1.94 33.37
C ALA A 367 -0.50 -1.10 34.33
N GLY A 368 -1.70 -1.58 34.69
CA GLY A 368 -2.64 -0.92 35.60
C GLY A 368 -3.50 0.17 34.97
N ALA A 369 -3.35 0.45 33.67
CA ALA A 369 -4.26 1.33 32.94
C ALA A 369 -5.60 0.62 32.67
N LYS A 370 -6.71 1.34 32.83
CA LYS A 370 -8.06 0.86 32.53
C LYS A 370 -8.23 0.64 31.02
N GLU A 371 -8.69 -0.53 30.61
CA GLU A 371 -8.86 -0.91 29.20
C GLU A 371 -10.32 -0.97 28.77
N TRP A 372 -11.23 -1.36 29.66
CA TRP A 372 -12.66 -1.36 29.37
C TRP A 372 -13.54 -1.31 30.62
N ASP A 373 -14.77 -0.84 30.44
CA ASP A 373 -15.91 -1.00 31.35
C ASP A 373 -17.01 -1.81 30.68
N LEU A 374 -17.77 -2.55 31.47
CA LEU A 374 -18.98 -3.22 31.05
C LEU A 374 -20.03 -3.16 32.16
N GLU A 375 -21.19 -2.63 31.84
CA GLU A 375 -22.38 -2.64 32.67
C GLU A 375 -23.47 -3.51 32.03
N GLY A 376 -24.31 -4.12 32.87
CA GLY A 376 -25.45 -4.91 32.40
C GLY A 376 -26.60 -4.91 33.40
N HIS A 377 -27.82 -4.94 32.89
CA HIS A 377 -29.08 -4.96 33.65
C HIS A 377 -29.61 -6.37 33.92
N GLY A 378 -28.75 -7.37 33.72
CA GLY A 378 -29.03 -8.76 33.96
C GLY A 378 -27.98 -9.63 33.30
N ALA A 379 -27.57 -10.72 33.94
CA ALA A 379 -26.77 -11.77 33.31
C ALA A 379 -27.33 -13.14 33.70
N VAL A 380 -27.44 -14.04 32.71
CA VAL A 380 -27.82 -15.43 32.90
C VAL A 380 -26.76 -16.31 32.27
N ALA A 381 -26.17 -17.22 33.04
CA ALA A 381 -25.21 -18.21 32.55
C ALA A 381 -25.93 -19.54 32.26
N GLU A 382 -25.82 -20.01 31.02
CA GLU A 382 -26.33 -21.31 30.56
C GLU A 382 -25.18 -22.09 29.90
N GLY A 383 -24.65 -23.08 30.63
CA GLY A 383 -23.48 -23.84 30.17
C GLY A 383 -22.25 -22.94 30.01
N ALA A 384 -21.72 -22.88 28.78
CA ALA A 384 -20.54 -22.06 28.46
C ALA A 384 -20.88 -20.64 27.97
N VAL A 385 -22.16 -20.26 27.89
CA VAL A 385 -22.58 -18.96 27.36
C VAL A 385 -23.19 -18.12 28.47
N VAL A 386 -22.72 -16.88 28.60
CA VAL A 386 -23.32 -15.85 29.46
C VAL A 386 -24.12 -14.90 28.58
N THR A 387 -25.42 -14.78 28.85
CA THR A 387 -26.29 -13.80 28.20
C THR A 387 -26.44 -12.60 29.10
N ILE A 388 -26.05 -11.42 28.60
CA ILE A 388 -26.13 -10.14 29.28
C ILE A 388 -27.26 -9.32 28.66
N GLN A 389 -28.12 -8.76 29.51
CA GLN A 389 -29.22 -7.89 29.11
C GLN A 389 -28.82 -6.42 29.21
N GLN A 390 -29.15 -5.65 28.17
CA GLN A 390 -28.79 -4.24 28.01
C GLN A 390 -27.31 -3.97 28.33
N PRO A 391 -26.36 -4.67 27.66
CA PRO A 391 -24.94 -4.39 27.83
C PRO A 391 -24.61 -2.96 27.40
N HIS A 392 -23.84 -2.26 28.24
CA HIS A 392 -23.18 -1.01 27.90
C HIS A 392 -21.70 -1.15 28.19
N ALA A 393 -20.85 -1.08 27.17
CA ALA A 393 -19.42 -1.24 27.29
C ALA A 393 -18.68 -0.01 26.80
N ILE A 394 -17.61 0.37 27.51
CA ILE A 394 -16.72 1.46 27.09
C ILE A 394 -15.32 0.87 26.93
N GLY A 395 -14.79 0.89 25.71
CA GLY A 395 -13.41 0.52 25.42
C GLY A 395 -12.49 1.73 25.42
N TYR A 396 -11.31 1.60 26.03
CA TYR A 396 -10.28 2.64 26.09
C TYR A 396 -9.05 2.21 25.26
N ASP A 397 -8.89 2.80 24.08
CA ASP A 397 -7.67 2.71 23.28
C ASP A 397 -6.80 3.97 23.53
N ARG A 398 -5.49 3.90 23.21
CA ARG A 398 -4.55 5.02 23.36
C ARG A 398 -4.96 6.27 22.57
N GLU A 399 -5.71 6.08 21.49
CA GLU A 399 -6.06 7.14 20.55
C GLU A 399 -7.56 7.52 20.60
N ARG A 400 -8.44 6.67 21.13
CA ARG A 400 -9.89 6.89 21.15
C ARG A 400 -10.62 6.07 22.21
N THR A 401 -11.81 6.51 22.59
CA THR A 401 -12.77 5.72 23.38
C THR A 401 -13.92 5.25 22.51
N SER A 402 -14.41 4.04 22.76
CA SER A 402 -15.53 3.44 22.01
C SER A 402 -16.63 3.05 22.98
N ASP A 403 -17.81 3.61 22.82
CA ASP A 403 -19.04 3.29 23.53
C ASP A 403 -19.83 2.27 22.70
N ILE A 404 -20.16 1.13 23.30
CA ILE A 404 -20.83 0.00 22.63
C ILE A 404 -22.08 -0.34 23.43
N THR A 405 -23.23 -0.35 22.77
CA THR A 405 -24.50 -0.78 23.37
C THR A 405 -25.20 -1.79 22.49
N ALA A 406 -26.02 -2.64 23.14
CA ALA A 406 -26.94 -3.56 22.48
C ALA A 406 -28.09 -3.90 23.44
N SER A 407 -29.14 -4.57 22.95
CA SER A 407 -30.16 -5.11 23.84
C SER A 407 -29.71 -6.41 24.53
N LEU A 408 -28.93 -7.23 23.82
CA LEU A 408 -28.42 -8.51 24.30
C LEU A 408 -26.95 -8.71 23.89
N ALA A 409 -26.16 -9.31 24.78
CA ALA A 409 -24.86 -9.86 24.46
C ALA A 409 -24.76 -11.32 24.90
N HIS A 410 -24.32 -12.20 24.01
CA HIS A 410 -23.97 -13.58 24.32
C HIS A 410 -22.45 -13.73 24.31
N VAL A 411 -21.88 -14.06 25.45
CA VAL A 411 -20.44 -14.22 25.65
C VAL A 411 -20.12 -15.70 25.85
N ASN A 412 -19.34 -16.28 24.94
CA ASN A 412 -18.86 -17.64 25.09
C ASN A 412 -17.62 -17.65 26.01
N GLN A 413 -17.73 -18.28 27.17
CA GLN A 413 -16.65 -18.32 28.17
C GLN A 413 -15.43 -19.13 27.73
N GLN A 414 -15.57 -20.04 26.77
CA GLN A 414 -14.46 -20.88 26.29
C GLN A 414 -13.68 -20.21 25.17
N THR A 415 -14.40 -19.65 24.19
CA THR A 415 -13.78 -19.03 23.01
C THR A 415 -13.51 -17.54 23.21
N HIS A 416 -14.18 -16.91 24.18
CA HIS A 416 -14.25 -15.46 24.38
C HIS A 416 -14.93 -14.70 23.23
N ASP A 417 -15.66 -15.41 22.36
CA ASP A 417 -16.43 -14.77 21.31
C ASP A 417 -17.66 -14.09 21.89
N ILE A 418 -18.00 -12.93 21.31
CA ILE A 418 -19.12 -12.11 21.74
C ILE A 418 -20.07 -11.95 20.56
N ARG A 419 -21.36 -12.20 20.78
CA ARG A 419 -22.43 -11.85 19.85
C ARG A 419 -23.31 -10.79 20.47
N LEU A 420 -23.38 -9.63 19.84
CA LEU A 420 -24.28 -8.54 20.21
C LEU A 420 -25.52 -8.60 19.31
N GLU A 421 -26.71 -8.45 19.89
CA GLU A 421 -27.97 -8.54 19.18
C GLU A 421 -28.93 -7.42 19.56
N HIS A 422 -29.74 -7.01 18.58
CA HIS A 422 -30.80 -6.02 18.62
C HIS A 422 -30.30 -4.62 19.02
N GLU A 423 -30.33 -3.70 18.05
CA GLU A 423 -29.93 -2.30 18.22
C GLU A 423 -28.46 -2.16 18.65
N VAL A 424 -27.56 -2.90 17.98
CA VAL A 424 -26.12 -2.76 18.24
C VAL A 424 -25.67 -1.39 17.74
N THR A 425 -25.13 -0.58 18.65
CA THR A 425 -24.50 0.68 18.29
C THR A 425 -23.09 0.76 18.85
N ILE A 426 -22.18 1.30 18.04
CA ILE A 426 -20.81 1.64 18.42
C ILE A 426 -20.61 3.11 18.12
N HIS A 427 -20.28 3.90 19.12
CA HIS A 427 -19.98 5.32 18.98
C HIS A 427 -18.58 5.59 19.51
N THR A 428 -17.72 6.20 18.71
CA THR A 428 -16.34 6.50 19.11
C THR A 428 -16.13 8.00 19.33
N SER A 429 -15.14 8.36 20.14
CA SER A 429 -14.87 9.77 20.52
C SER A 429 -14.45 10.68 19.37
N ASP A 430 -14.06 10.11 18.23
CA ASP A 430 -13.77 10.80 16.98
C ASP A 430 -15.02 10.99 16.09
N GLY A 431 -16.22 10.69 16.60
CA GLY A 431 -17.50 10.99 15.94
C GLY A 431 -17.98 9.92 14.96
N LEU A 432 -17.41 8.72 14.97
CA LEU A 432 -17.88 7.60 14.15
C LEU A 432 -19.00 6.85 14.87
N TRP A 433 -20.10 6.63 14.17
CA TRP A 433 -21.25 5.83 14.57
C TRP A 433 -21.35 4.60 13.68
N VAL A 434 -21.48 3.42 14.27
CA VAL A 434 -21.77 2.16 13.58
C VAL A 434 -23.02 1.56 14.17
N MET A 435 -23.98 1.21 13.32
CA MET A 435 -25.27 0.67 13.71
C MET A 435 -25.53 -0.60 12.91
N ALA A 436 -25.88 -1.68 13.61
CA ALA A 436 -26.23 -2.95 12.99
C ALA A 436 -27.29 -3.68 13.84
N PRO A 437 -28.15 -4.51 13.24
CA PRO A 437 -29.03 -5.41 14.00
C PRO A 437 -28.25 -6.39 14.87
N GLN A 438 -27.05 -6.76 14.41
CA GLN A 438 -26.24 -7.79 15.03
C GLN A 438 -24.77 -7.60 14.71
N LEU A 439 -23.89 -7.99 15.65
CA LEU A 439 -22.44 -7.98 15.45
C LEU A 439 -21.79 -9.16 16.19
N TYR A 440 -20.83 -9.80 15.54
CA TYR A 440 -20.00 -10.85 16.11
C TYR A 440 -18.58 -10.34 16.31
N TRP A 441 -18.02 -10.59 17.49
CA TRP A 441 -16.61 -10.41 17.74
C TRP A 441 -15.97 -11.78 17.95
N LEU A 442 -15.08 -12.13 17.03
CA LEU A 442 -14.26 -13.33 17.08
C LEU A 442 -12.92 -13.00 17.75
N SER A 443 -12.74 -13.46 18.99
CA SER A 443 -11.61 -13.05 19.82
C SER A 443 -10.27 -13.58 19.31
N ASP A 444 -10.27 -14.80 18.77
CA ASP A 444 -9.09 -15.48 18.24
C ASP A 444 -8.48 -14.81 17.00
N ARG A 445 -9.32 -14.10 16.23
CA ARG A 445 -8.97 -13.43 14.97
C ARG A 445 -8.87 -11.91 15.10
N ASP A 446 -9.24 -11.34 16.24
CA ASP A 446 -9.34 -9.90 16.43
C ASP A 446 -10.21 -9.24 15.35
N GLU A 447 -11.36 -9.86 15.09
CA GLU A 447 -12.23 -9.58 13.96
C GLU A 447 -13.66 -9.32 14.46
N MET A 448 -14.22 -8.18 14.07
CA MET A 448 -15.63 -7.86 14.24
C MET A 448 -16.33 -8.00 12.90
N GLN A 449 -17.45 -8.73 12.86
CA GLN A 449 -18.17 -8.97 11.62
C GLN A 449 -19.68 -8.98 11.80
N THR A 450 -20.38 -8.70 10.72
CA THR A 450 -21.82 -8.88 10.57
C THR A 450 -22.11 -9.23 9.11
N ASP A 451 -23.14 -10.01 8.86
CA ASP A 451 -23.71 -10.26 7.51
C ASP A 451 -25.00 -9.46 7.26
N GLU A 452 -25.48 -8.77 8.31
CA GLU A 452 -26.68 -7.93 8.30
C GLU A 452 -26.44 -6.54 7.69
N PRO A 453 -27.50 -5.77 7.43
CA PRO A 453 -27.37 -4.37 7.07
C PRO A 453 -26.58 -3.58 8.12
N VAL A 454 -25.63 -2.79 7.65
CA VAL A 454 -24.79 -1.91 8.48
C VAL A 454 -24.97 -0.48 8.03
N ARG A 455 -25.07 0.43 9.00
CA ARG A 455 -25.04 1.87 8.79
C ARG A 455 -23.83 2.42 9.53
N ILE A 456 -22.99 3.18 8.83
CA ILE A 456 -21.80 3.83 9.38
C ILE A 456 -21.94 5.33 9.11
N GLU A 457 -21.80 6.16 10.13
CA GLU A 457 -22.08 7.59 10.03
C GLU A 457 -20.99 8.40 10.74
N THR A 458 -20.66 9.54 10.14
CA THR A 458 -19.81 10.61 10.71
C THR A 458 -20.46 11.95 10.40
N ASP A 459 -19.89 13.06 10.89
CA ASP A 459 -20.38 14.41 10.62
C ASP A 459 -20.52 14.75 9.11
N HIS A 460 -19.75 14.07 8.25
CA HIS A 460 -19.63 14.40 6.83
C HIS A 460 -19.94 13.22 5.89
N MET A 461 -20.26 12.05 6.43
CA MET A 461 -20.40 10.85 5.61
C MET A 461 -21.41 9.88 6.23
N LEU A 462 -22.26 9.32 5.38
CA LEU A 462 -23.15 8.22 5.71
C LEU A 462 -22.87 7.06 4.75
N ILE A 463 -22.59 5.88 5.28
CA ILE A 463 -22.42 4.64 4.51
C ILE A 463 -23.52 3.68 4.92
N ARG A 464 -24.19 3.11 3.93
CA ARG A 464 -25.09 1.98 4.07
C ARG A 464 -24.52 0.82 3.28
N GLY A 465 -24.67 -0.37 3.82
CA GLY A 465 -24.32 -1.59 3.11
C GLY A 465 -24.84 -2.81 3.83
N ARG A 466 -24.45 -3.98 3.34
CA ARG A 466 -24.76 -5.26 3.95
C ARG A 466 -23.49 -6.09 4.04
N GLY A 467 -23.27 -6.67 5.21
CA GLY A 467 -22.05 -7.38 5.50
C GLY A 467 -20.92 -6.40 5.79
N ALA A 468 -20.27 -6.56 6.93
CA ALA A 468 -19.06 -5.83 7.25
C ALA A 468 -18.08 -6.67 8.06
N VAL A 469 -16.80 -6.45 7.83
CA VAL A 469 -15.69 -7.06 8.57
C VAL A 469 -14.70 -5.97 8.94
N ALA A 470 -14.34 -5.89 10.21
CA ALA A 470 -13.35 -4.95 10.73
C ALA A 470 -12.26 -5.71 11.50
N HIS A 471 -11.01 -5.38 11.19
CA HIS A 471 -9.83 -5.93 11.85
C HIS A 471 -9.14 -4.83 12.66
N ALA A 472 -9.15 -4.95 13.99
CA ALA A 472 -8.66 -3.90 14.88
C ALA A 472 -7.14 -3.70 14.74
N GLN A 473 -6.34 -4.77 14.74
CA GLN A 473 -4.88 -4.70 14.63
C GLN A 473 -4.34 -4.08 13.34
N VAL A 474 -4.96 -4.38 12.18
CA VAL A 474 -4.50 -3.87 10.87
C VAL A 474 -5.30 -2.64 10.42
N LYS A 475 -6.17 -2.12 11.28
CA LYS A 475 -6.98 -0.91 11.09
C LYS A 475 -7.63 -0.86 9.71
N THR A 476 -8.30 -1.97 9.36
CA THR A 476 -9.01 -2.12 8.08
C THR A 476 -10.46 -2.47 8.35
N ALA A 477 -11.39 -1.83 7.64
CA ALA A 477 -12.79 -2.24 7.59
C ALA A 477 -13.23 -2.49 6.16
N ILE A 478 -14.15 -3.41 5.98
CA ILE A 478 -14.69 -3.84 4.69
C ILE A 478 -16.20 -3.84 4.84
N VAL A 479 -16.90 -3.19 3.91
CA VAL A 479 -18.34 -3.38 3.68
C VAL A 479 -18.47 -4.19 2.41
N GLU A 480 -19.22 -5.29 2.43
CA GLU A 480 -19.10 -6.32 1.39
C GLU A 480 -19.91 -6.02 0.14
N ARG A 481 -21.15 -5.54 0.30
CA ARG A 481 -22.12 -5.37 -0.80
C ARG A 481 -23.25 -4.40 -0.45
N ASP A 482 -24.10 -4.12 -1.44
CA ASP A 482 -25.22 -3.18 -1.36
C ASP A 482 -24.78 -1.78 -0.89
N ILE A 483 -23.60 -1.35 -1.32
CA ILE A 483 -22.92 -0.17 -0.78
C ILE A 483 -23.49 1.11 -1.38
N GLU A 484 -23.91 2.01 -0.50
CA GLU A 484 -24.28 3.39 -0.79
C GLU A 484 -23.56 4.30 0.21
N LEU A 485 -22.76 5.24 -0.30
CA LEU A 485 -22.11 6.28 0.50
C LEU A 485 -22.65 7.64 0.08
N VAL A 486 -23.06 8.44 1.06
CA VAL A 486 -23.56 9.81 0.89
C VAL A 486 -22.62 10.77 1.64
N MET A 487 -22.12 11.78 0.94
CA MET A 487 -21.29 12.84 1.52
C MET A 487 -22.13 14.06 1.94
N ASN A 488 -21.82 14.65 3.09
CA ASN A 488 -22.49 15.81 3.70
C ASN A 488 -24.02 15.65 3.80
N PRO A 489 -24.51 14.69 4.59
CA PRO A 489 -25.95 14.40 4.68
C PRO A 489 -26.79 15.45 5.44
N SER A 490 -26.15 16.44 6.09
CA SER A 490 -26.76 17.29 7.14
C SER A 490 -27.24 18.68 6.71
N ASP A 491 -27.12 19.06 5.43
CA ASP A 491 -27.77 20.28 4.93
C ASP A 491 -29.22 19.96 4.55
N GLY A 492 -30.14 20.33 5.44
CA GLY A 492 -31.55 19.93 5.41
C GLY A 492 -32.21 19.93 4.02
N GLU A 493 -32.95 18.86 3.73
CA GLU A 493 -33.80 18.75 2.55
C GLU A 493 -34.77 19.95 2.50
N VAL A 494 -34.46 20.92 1.63
CA VAL A 494 -35.44 21.93 1.23
C VAL A 494 -36.37 21.25 0.24
N ALA A 495 -37.61 21.00 0.66
CA ALA A 495 -38.63 20.39 -0.18
C ALA A 495 -38.72 21.11 -1.54
N GLY A 496 -38.37 20.40 -2.62
CA GLY A 496 -38.40 20.91 -3.99
C GLY A 496 -37.04 21.25 -4.62
N GLN A 497 -35.91 21.10 -3.91
CA GLN A 497 -34.57 21.13 -4.50
C GLN A 497 -33.94 19.72 -4.51
N PRO A 498 -33.26 19.32 -5.59
CA PRO A 498 -32.51 18.07 -5.59
C PRO A 498 -31.39 18.16 -4.54
N PRO A 499 -31.15 17.10 -3.76
CA PRO A 499 -30.09 17.08 -2.77
C PRO A 499 -28.73 17.40 -3.42
N ALA A 500 -28.00 18.36 -2.85
CA ALA A 500 -26.63 18.71 -3.28
C ALA A 500 -25.58 17.78 -2.64
N HIS A 501 -25.88 16.47 -2.58
CA HIS A 501 -25.02 15.48 -1.94
C HIS A 501 -24.36 14.60 -3.01
N VAL A 502 -23.09 14.26 -2.80
CA VAL A 502 -22.40 13.27 -3.64
C VAL A 502 -22.76 11.88 -3.13
N THR A 503 -23.27 11.04 -4.01
CA THR A 503 -23.58 9.63 -3.72
C THR A 503 -22.60 8.72 -4.46
N ILE A 504 -22.04 7.71 -3.79
CA ILE A 504 -21.13 6.73 -4.37
C ILE A 504 -21.69 5.33 -4.11
N THR A 505 -21.86 4.54 -5.17
CA THR A 505 -22.31 3.14 -5.10
C THR A 505 -21.32 2.22 -5.80
N CYS A 506 -21.25 0.95 -5.40
CA CYS A 506 -20.43 -0.06 -6.08
C CYS A 506 -21.00 -1.48 -5.88
N GLU A 507 -20.72 -2.37 -6.83
CA GLU A 507 -21.18 -3.77 -6.77
C GLU A 507 -20.25 -4.67 -5.94
N GLY A 508 -18.97 -4.34 -5.89
CA GLY A 508 -17.97 -5.04 -5.08
C GLY A 508 -17.74 -4.34 -3.75
N PRO A 509 -16.80 -4.87 -2.94
CA PRO A 509 -16.61 -4.39 -1.58
C PRO A 509 -16.07 -2.96 -1.54
N LEU A 510 -16.39 -2.28 -0.45
CA LEU A 510 -15.78 -1.03 -0.04
C LEU A 510 -14.77 -1.31 1.06
N VAL A 511 -13.50 -1.03 0.80
CA VAL A 511 -12.38 -1.28 1.73
C VAL A 511 -11.84 0.03 2.26
N PHE A 512 -11.89 0.21 3.58
CA PHE A 512 -11.30 1.33 4.31
C PHE A 512 -9.99 0.90 4.98
N GLU A 513 -8.88 1.54 4.59
CA GLU A 513 -7.59 1.46 5.28
C GLU A 513 -7.43 2.70 6.16
N TYR A 514 -7.96 2.67 7.39
CA TYR A 514 -8.07 3.86 8.25
C TYR A 514 -6.74 4.57 8.46
N GLU A 515 -5.67 3.81 8.74
CA GLU A 515 -4.33 4.36 8.97
C GLU A 515 -3.76 5.14 7.77
N LYS A 516 -4.27 4.86 6.56
CA LYS A 516 -3.85 5.52 5.33
C LYS A 516 -4.80 6.62 4.86
N GLY A 517 -6.00 6.68 5.46
CA GLY A 517 -7.07 7.53 4.95
C GLY A 517 -7.46 7.15 3.52
N ILE A 518 -7.55 5.85 3.21
CA ILE A 518 -7.89 5.38 1.85
C ILE A 518 -9.19 4.57 1.92
N ALA A 519 -10.14 4.93 1.07
CA ALA A 519 -11.38 4.21 0.81
C ALA A 519 -11.37 3.70 -0.64
N THR A 520 -11.45 2.39 -0.85
CA THR A 520 -11.46 1.78 -2.19
C THR A 520 -12.80 1.13 -2.46
N PHE A 521 -13.51 1.64 -3.46
CA PHE A 521 -14.75 1.08 -3.99
C PHE A 521 -14.42 0.16 -5.16
N HIS A 522 -14.83 -1.09 -5.09
CA HIS A 522 -14.52 -2.08 -6.11
C HIS A 522 -15.74 -2.40 -6.98
N THR A 523 -15.49 -2.60 -8.27
CA THR A 523 -16.44 -3.12 -9.27
C THR A 523 -17.62 -2.19 -9.57
N ASN A 524 -17.71 -1.74 -10.83
CA ASN A 524 -18.84 -0.97 -11.34
C ASN A 524 -19.25 0.18 -10.40
N VAL A 525 -18.28 1.03 -10.07
CA VAL A 525 -18.49 2.18 -9.20
C VAL A 525 -19.27 3.24 -9.96
N HIS A 526 -20.27 3.81 -9.31
CA HIS A 526 -21.06 4.93 -9.82
C HIS A 526 -21.06 6.05 -8.78
N VAL A 527 -20.57 7.21 -9.18
CA VAL A 527 -20.62 8.46 -8.43
C VAL A 527 -21.68 9.34 -9.07
N ASN A 528 -22.66 9.77 -8.28
CA ASN A 528 -23.69 10.71 -8.69
C ASN A 528 -23.51 12.02 -7.92
N ASP A 529 -23.41 13.12 -8.64
CA ASP A 529 -23.31 14.47 -8.10
C ASP A 529 -24.23 15.42 -8.88
N HIS A 530 -24.51 16.61 -8.34
CA HIS A 530 -25.31 17.65 -8.99
C HIS A 530 -24.76 18.08 -10.37
N GLN A 531 -23.47 17.86 -10.63
CA GLN A 531 -22.83 18.20 -11.91
C GLN A 531 -22.88 17.06 -12.94
N GLY A 532 -23.28 15.85 -12.54
CA GLY A 532 -23.34 14.69 -13.43
C GLY A 532 -22.92 13.37 -12.78
N ASP A 533 -22.83 12.34 -13.61
CA ASP A 533 -22.49 10.98 -13.19
C ASP A 533 -21.08 10.60 -13.61
N LEU A 534 -20.35 9.88 -12.75
CA LEU A 534 -19.10 9.22 -13.07
C LEU A 534 -19.24 7.70 -12.87
N TYR A 535 -18.76 6.93 -13.82
CA TYR A 535 -18.71 5.48 -13.78
C TYR A 535 -17.26 4.99 -13.91
N SER A 536 -16.86 3.98 -13.15
CA SER A 536 -15.54 3.33 -13.26
C SER A 536 -15.53 1.88 -12.76
N ASP A 537 -14.46 1.13 -13.02
CA ASP A 537 -14.27 -0.22 -12.45
C ASP A 537 -13.87 -0.17 -10.98
N THR A 538 -13.14 0.86 -10.58
CA THR A 538 -12.67 1.06 -9.22
C THR A 538 -12.60 2.56 -8.95
N LEU A 539 -12.86 2.96 -7.71
CA LEU A 539 -12.65 4.32 -7.24
C LEU A 539 -11.82 4.25 -5.96
N ILE A 540 -10.75 5.03 -5.89
CA ILE A 540 -9.91 5.14 -4.70
C ILE A 540 -10.02 6.58 -4.21
N ALA A 541 -10.71 6.78 -3.10
CA ALA A 541 -10.85 8.06 -2.44
C ALA A 541 -9.85 8.19 -1.29
N TYR A 542 -9.17 9.33 -1.24
CA TYR A 542 -8.22 9.69 -0.20
C TYR A 542 -8.90 10.65 0.76
N VAL A 543 -9.14 10.17 1.98
CA VAL A 543 -9.88 10.86 3.02
C VAL A 543 -8.90 11.50 3.98
N ASP A 544 -9.12 12.77 4.32
CA ASP A 544 -8.43 13.41 5.42
C ASP A 544 -8.93 12.81 6.74
N GLN A 545 -8.02 12.29 7.57
CA GLN A 545 -8.38 11.59 8.80
C GLN A 545 -8.93 12.51 9.89
N LYS A 546 -8.70 13.84 9.81
CA LYS A 546 -9.19 14.80 10.80
C LYS A 546 -10.52 15.40 10.40
N THR A 547 -10.69 15.70 9.12
CA THR A 547 -11.91 16.35 8.62
C THR A 547 -12.91 15.37 8.01
N HIS A 548 -12.53 14.10 7.82
CA HIS A 548 -13.33 13.08 7.14
C HIS A 548 -13.82 13.50 5.73
N THR A 549 -13.13 14.44 5.10
CA THR A 549 -13.43 14.92 3.74
C THR A 549 -12.54 14.25 2.71
N ILE A 550 -13.04 14.09 1.48
CA ILE A 550 -12.25 13.58 0.35
C ILE A 550 -11.28 14.69 -0.09
N ARG A 551 -9.98 14.41 -0.02
CA ARG A 551 -8.92 15.30 -0.54
C ARG A 551 -8.70 15.11 -2.03
N TYR A 552 -8.89 13.88 -2.50
CA TYR A 552 -8.54 13.45 -3.86
C TYR A 552 -9.23 12.12 -4.16
N ALA A 553 -9.61 11.87 -5.41
CA ALA A 553 -10.15 10.57 -5.84
C ALA A 553 -9.63 10.11 -7.21
N ASP A 554 -9.28 8.82 -7.32
CA ASP A 554 -8.85 8.15 -8.54
C ASP A 554 -9.92 7.17 -9.02
N ALA A 555 -10.57 7.49 -10.15
CA ALA A 555 -11.48 6.58 -10.83
C ALA A 555 -10.72 5.80 -11.91
N ILE A 556 -10.65 4.47 -11.81
CA ILE A 556 -9.80 3.63 -12.64
C ILE A 556 -10.65 2.60 -13.38
N GLY A 557 -10.36 2.42 -14.67
CA GLY A 557 -10.98 1.41 -15.53
C GLY A 557 -12.33 1.86 -16.08
N ARG A 558 -12.48 1.80 -17.41
CA ARG A 558 -13.72 2.13 -18.15
C ARG A 558 -14.38 3.43 -17.65
N VAL A 559 -13.60 4.48 -17.44
CA VAL A 559 -14.11 5.72 -16.87
C VAL A 559 -15.03 6.40 -17.88
N ARG A 560 -16.22 6.78 -17.41
CA ARG A 560 -17.22 7.51 -18.16
C ARG A 560 -17.84 8.59 -17.30
N ILE A 561 -17.74 9.84 -17.72
CA ILE A 561 -18.31 11.00 -17.03
C ILE A 561 -19.42 11.56 -17.90
N VAL A 562 -20.64 11.66 -17.38
CA VAL A 562 -21.82 12.13 -18.08
C VAL A 562 -22.26 13.45 -17.47
N GLN A 563 -22.33 14.51 -18.27
CA GLN A 563 -22.82 15.83 -17.86
C GLN A 563 -23.86 16.31 -18.87
N GLY A 564 -25.14 16.20 -18.50
CA GLY A 564 -26.25 16.43 -19.44
C GLY A 564 -26.13 15.51 -20.67
N PRO A 565 -26.16 16.04 -21.90
CA PRO A 565 -25.98 15.22 -23.10
C PRO A 565 -24.51 14.84 -23.34
N HIS A 566 -23.55 15.53 -22.72
CA HIS A 566 -22.13 15.35 -23.00
C HIS A 566 -21.57 14.15 -22.24
N THR A 567 -20.67 13.41 -22.87
CA THR A 567 -19.98 12.29 -22.21
C THR A 567 -18.49 12.34 -22.48
N ALA A 568 -17.70 12.24 -21.42
CA ALA A 568 -16.25 12.08 -21.48
C ALA A 568 -15.86 10.65 -21.10
N HIS A 569 -14.92 10.07 -21.83
CA HIS A 569 -14.44 8.72 -21.61
C HIS A 569 -12.94 8.72 -21.37
N GLY A 570 -12.45 7.76 -20.57
CA GLY A 570 -11.02 7.56 -20.33
C GLY A 570 -10.72 6.24 -19.63
N ASP A 571 -9.44 5.89 -19.55
CA ASP A 571 -9.01 4.70 -18.79
C ASP A 571 -8.89 5.01 -17.28
N HIS A 572 -8.69 6.28 -16.94
CA HIS A 572 -8.45 6.78 -15.59
C HIS A 572 -8.89 8.24 -15.52
N ALA A 573 -9.60 8.62 -14.46
CA ALA A 573 -9.86 10.01 -14.11
C ALA A 573 -9.36 10.31 -12.70
N VAL A 574 -8.83 11.51 -12.56
CA VAL A 574 -8.34 12.07 -11.31
C VAL A 574 -9.25 13.22 -10.92
N TYR A 575 -9.85 13.18 -9.75
CA TYR A 575 -10.64 14.28 -9.19
C TYR A 575 -9.89 14.97 -8.05
N GLU A 576 -9.76 16.29 -8.17
CA GLU A 576 -9.11 17.18 -7.21
C GLU A 576 -10.14 18.21 -6.69
N PRO A 577 -10.85 17.92 -5.58
CA PRO A 577 -11.90 18.78 -5.01
C PRO A 577 -11.45 20.23 -4.78
N ALA A 578 -10.25 20.43 -4.23
CA ALA A 578 -9.70 21.76 -3.94
C ALA A 578 -9.54 22.65 -5.20
N LEU A 579 -9.46 22.03 -6.38
CA LEU A 579 -9.34 22.72 -7.67
C LEU A 579 -10.63 22.65 -8.49
N ALA A 580 -11.68 22.00 -7.97
CA ALA A 580 -12.89 21.64 -8.71
C ALA A 580 -12.57 21.05 -10.10
N LYS A 581 -11.53 20.20 -10.17
CA LYS A 581 -10.92 19.76 -11.42
C LYS A 581 -10.98 18.25 -11.56
N VAL A 582 -11.43 17.80 -12.74
CA VAL A 582 -11.26 16.41 -13.19
C VAL A 582 -10.21 16.36 -14.31
N THR A 583 -9.25 15.47 -14.20
CA THR A 583 -8.24 15.20 -15.23
C THR A 583 -8.41 13.79 -15.77
N LEU A 584 -8.76 13.65 -17.04
CA LEU A 584 -8.80 12.36 -17.73
C LEU A 584 -7.40 11.97 -18.23
N LEU A 585 -7.03 10.72 -18.03
CA LEU A 585 -5.73 10.15 -18.38
C LEU A 585 -5.90 8.90 -19.27
N GLY A 586 -4.84 8.55 -19.99
CA GLY A 586 -4.83 7.42 -20.92
C GLY A 586 -5.14 7.86 -22.34
N SER A 587 -6.22 7.34 -22.92
CA SER A 587 -6.72 7.72 -24.25
C SER A 587 -8.10 8.37 -24.15
N PRO A 588 -8.19 9.59 -23.58
CA PRO A 588 -9.48 10.23 -23.38
C PRO A 588 -10.10 10.66 -24.70
N TYR A 589 -11.43 10.61 -24.77
CA TYR A 589 -12.19 11.21 -25.85
C TYR A 589 -13.50 11.80 -25.30
N LEU A 590 -14.01 12.80 -26.00
CA LEU A 590 -15.21 13.53 -25.62
C LEU A 590 -16.27 13.38 -26.71
N VAL A 591 -17.51 13.11 -26.27
CA VAL A 591 -18.69 13.11 -27.11
C VAL A 591 -19.51 14.34 -26.74
N LEU A 592 -19.53 15.32 -27.65
CA LEU A 592 -20.30 16.55 -27.51
C LEU A 592 -21.50 16.53 -28.45
N TYR A 593 -22.66 16.92 -27.94
CA TYR A 593 -23.86 17.11 -28.74
C TYR A 593 -24.08 18.61 -28.95
N PRO A 594 -24.32 19.07 -30.19
CA PRO A 594 -24.80 20.42 -30.46
C PRO A 594 -26.14 20.68 -29.76
N GLU A 595 -26.35 21.90 -29.25
CA GLU A 595 -27.54 22.29 -28.47
C GLU A 595 -28.86 21.95 -29.18
N ASP A 596 -28.89 22.00 -30.51
CA ASP A 596 -30.08 21.74 -31.35
C ASP A 596 -30.33 20.26 -31.73
N SER A 597 -29.53 19.33 -31.21
CA SER A 597 -29.55 17.91 -31.59
C SER A 597 -29.50 16.96 -30.40
N GLN A 598 -30.29 17.26 -29.37
CA GLN A 598 -30.45 16.37 -28.22
C GLN A 598 -31.21 15.10 -28.62
N PRO A 599 -30.64 13.88 -28.44
CA PRO A 599 -31.43 12.67 -28.54
C PRO A 599 -32.43 12.60 -27.38
N ALA A 600 -33.66 12.16 -27.66
CA ALA A 600 -34.68 11.94 -26.64
C ALA A 600 -34.12 11.00 -25.54
N VAL A 601 -34.24 11.40 -24.28
CA VAL A 601 -33.87 10.60 -23.12
C VAL A 601 -34.63 9.27 -23.17
N ALA A 602 -33.94 8.17 -23.44
CA ALA A 602 -34.53 6.83 -23.38
C ALA A 602 -34.67 6.42 -21.90
N PRO A 603 -35.85 5.99 -21.44
CA PRO A 603 -35.97 5.40 -20.11
C PRO A 603 -35.28 4.04 -20.06
N HIS A 604 -34.73 3.70 -18.90
CA HIS A 604 -33.94 2.51 -18.53
C HIS A 604 -34.08 1.25 -19.41
N PRO A 605 -32.98 0.53 -19.72
CA PRO A 605 -33.08 -0.73 -20.45
C PRO A 605 -33.63 -1.84 -19.52
N PRO A 606 -34.56 -2.70 -20.00
CA PRO A 606 -34.86 -3.95 -19.34
C PRO A 606 -33.78 -5.00 -19.66
N THR A 607 -33.80 -6.05 -18.85
CA THR A 607 -32.86 -7.17 -18.82
C THR A 607 -32.96 -8.10 -20.06
N VAL A 608 -31.81 -8.69 -20.44
CA VAL A 608 -31.58 -9.96 -21.19
C VAL A 608 -31.40 -9.95 -22.74
N GLU A 609 -30.26 -10.55 -23.14
CA GLU A 609 -29.82 -11.27 -24.37
C GLU A 609 -29.62 -10.64 -25.77
N ALA A 610 -28.44 -11.01 -26.30
CA ALA A 610 -28.00 -11.30 -27.68
C ALA A 610 -28.33 -10.33 -28.87
N THR A 611 -27.25 -9.91 -29.53
CA THR A 611 -27.13 -9.21 -30.83
C THR A 611 -28.02 -9.74 -31.98
N PRO A 612 -28.37 -8.95 -33.03
CA PRO A 612 -27.41 -8.19 -33.87
C PRO A 612 -27.78 -6.76 -34.37
N ARG A 613 -26.72 -6.07 -34.84
CA ARG A 613 -26.53 -4.74 -35.50
C ARG A 613 -27.48 -4.39 -36.69
N PRO A 614 -27.54 -3.11 -37.19
CA PRO A 614 -28.12 -1.88 -36.61
C PRO A 614 -29.11 -1.18 -37.60
N PRO A 615 -29.66 0.01 -37.29
CA PRO A 615 -29.85 1.02 -38.33
C PRO A 615 -29.22 2.39 -37.98
N SER A 616 -28.50 2.94 -38.97
CA SER A 616 -28.05 4.33 -39.20
C SER A 616 -27.81 5.27 -37.99
N GLU A 617 -26.53 5.55 -37.72
CA GLU A 617 -26.05 6.55 -36.75
C GLU A 617 -26.35 8.01 -37.18
N PRO A 618 -26.75 8.90 -36.24
CA PRO A 618 -26.55 10.33 -36.40
C PRO A 618 -25.05 10.67 -36.21
N GLN A 619 -24.55 11.63 -37.00
CA GLN A 619 -23.13 11.98 -37.08
C GLN A 619 -22.52 12.33 -35.70
N GLN A 620 -21.72 11.42 -35.17
CA GLN A 620 -20.90 11.64 -33.97
C GLN A 620 -19.63 12.40 -34.38
N VAL A 621 -19.37 13.54 -33.73
CA VAL A 621 -18.07 14.22 -33.83
C VAL A 621 -17.24 13.78 -32.63
N ALA A 622 -16.48 12.71 -32.80
CA ALA A 622 -15.48 12.29 -31.82
C ALA A 622 -14.26 13.23 -31.92
N VAL A 623 -14.09 14.10 -30.92
CA VAL A 623 -12.89 14.93 -30.83
C VAL A 623 -11.86 14.19 -29.97
N THR A 624 -10.87 13.59 -30.62
CA THR A 624 -9.68 13.06 -29.95
C THR A 624 -8.69 14.21 -29.78
N VAL A 625 -8.49 14.66 -28.54
CA VAL A 625 -7.46 15.67 -28.23
C VAL A 625 -6.12 14.94 -28.03
N PRO A 626 -5.04 15.33 -28.75
CA PRO A 626 -3.76 14.61 -28.76
C PRO A 626 -2.97 14.66 -27.45
#